data_AF-A0A2G0Z9F2-F1
#
_entry.id   AF-A0A2G0Z9F2-F1
#
_cell.length_a   1.000
_cell.length_b   1.000
_cell.length_c   1.000
_cell.angle_alpha   90.00
_cell.angle_beta   90.00
_cell.angle_gamma   90.00
#
_symmetry.space_group_name_H-M   'P 1'
#
loop_
_entity.id
_entity.type
_entity.pdbx_description
1 polymer ?
#
loop_
_entity_poly.entity_id
_entity_poly.type
_entity_poly.pdbx_seq_one_letter_code
_entity_poly.pdbx_strand_id
1 'polypeptide(L)'
;MQQAQKIKVDLERLSEFTESIYDRNVGLAYDYLESIQVATIFAYKAVESFCNAVIPDTYTYKKTTSRSTEHYSKEQIERWISTSEKVASILPPILKCSPPQSENFWSDFKSLERLRNEIIHSKSSNTDAILEELFAEHVYRYIQSAMALLEHFISIDPSNPIFPLGFGMSMVRVLNVEKAEDILGKIGG
;
A
#
# COMPACT_ATOMS: atom_id res chain seq x y z
N MET A 1 7.68 6.51 -8.64
CA MET A 1 8.94 5.77 -8.36
C MET A 1 9.98 5.95 -9.46
N GLN A 2 9.70 5.61 -10.73
CA GLN A 2 10.66 5.79 -11.83
C GLN A 2 11.16 7.25 -11.98
N GLN A 3 10.28 8.23 -11.79
CA GLN A 3 10.65 9.65 -11.76
C GLN A 3 11.61 10.00 -10.61
N ALA A 4 11.32 9.55 -9.38
CA ALA A 4 12.18 9.77 -8.22
C ALA A 4 13.58 9.15 -8.42
N GLN A 5 13.64 7.91 -8.93
CA GLN A 5 14.92 7.25 -9.22
C GLN A 5 15.75 8.01 -10.25
N LYS A 6 15.11 8.51 -11.30
CA LYS A 6 15.80 9.33 -12.32
C LYS A 6 16.40 10.59 -11.71
N ILE A 7 15.63 11.33 -10.91
CA ILE A 7 16.10 12.56 -10.26
C ILE A 7 17.22 12.25 -9.26
N LYS A 8 17.13 11.13 -8.54
CA LYS A 8 18.18 10.71 -7.60
C LYS A 8 19.52 10.47 -8.30
N VAL A 9 19.53 9.77 -9.43
CA VAL A 9 20.75 9.56 -10.22
C VAL A 9 21.36 10.88 -10.68
N ASP A 10 20.52 11.84 -11.07
CA ASP A 10 20.99 13.17 -11.47
C ASP A 10 21.61 13.94 -10.27
N LEU A 11 21.03 13.81 -9.07
CA LEU A 11 21.57 14.39 -7.84
C LEU A 11 22.90 13.75 -7.41
N GLU A 12 22.99 12.41 -7.46
CA GLU A 12 24.22 11.67 -7.14
C GLU A 12 25.36 12.09 -8.07
N ARG A 13 25.10 12.19 -9.38
CA ARG A 13 26.08 12.70 -10.34
C ARG A 13 26.52 14.13 -10.02
N LEU A 14 25.60 15.01 -9.66
CA LEU A 14 25.94 16.39 -9.30
C LEU A 14 26.84 16.45 -8.05
N SER A 15 26.61 15.57 -7.07
CA SER A 15 27.39 15.51 -5.83
C SER A 15 28.86 15.10 -6.04
N GLU A 16 29.19 14.45 -7.16
CA GLU A 16 30.57 14.12 -7.53
C GLU A 16 31.39 15.36 -7.93
N PHE A 17 30.72 16.45 -8.34
CA PHE A 17 31.36 17.66 -8.87
C PHE A 17 31.27 18.88 -7.94
N THR A 18 30.45 18.82 -6.88
CA THR A 18 30.30 19.91 -5.92
C THR A 18 29.96 19.40 -4.52
N GLU A 19 30.64 19.95 -3.50
CA GLU A 19 30.32 19.71 -2.08
C GLU A 19 29.07 20.49 -1.62
N SER A 20 28.54 21.38 -2.47
CA SER A 20 27.44 22.26 -2.12
C SER A 20 26.35 22.29 -3.20
N ILE A 21 25.10 22.21 -2.75
CA ILE A 21 23.90 22.27 -3.59
C ILE A 21 23.42 23.73 -3.57
N TYR A 22 23.59 24.47 -4.66
CA TYR A 22 23.05 25.84 -4.83
C TYR A 22 22.20 25.94 -6.11
N ASP A 23 21.28 26.91 -6.14
CA ASP A 23 20.46 27.28 -7.30
C ASP A 23 19.67 26.10 -7.93
N ARG A 24 19.86 25.76 -9.21
CA ARG A 24 19.12 24.69 -9.89
C ARG A 24 19.21 23.32 -9.20
N ASN A 25 20.30 23.06 -8.46
CA ASN A 25 20.49 21.78 -7.76
C ASN A 25 19.56 21.67 -6.54
N VAL A 26 19.15 22.81 -5.95
CA VAL A 26 18.16 22.84 -4.87
C VAL A 26 16.79 22.45 -5.39
N GLY A 27 16.42 22.92 -6.59
CA GLY A 27 15.17 22.52 -7.26
C GLY A 27 15.07 21.01 -7.46
N LEU A 28 16.14 20.38 -7.96
CA LEU A 28 16.19 18.92 -8.16
C LEU A 28 16.02 18.13 -6.85
N ALA A 29 16.59 18.61 -5.75
CA ALA A 29 16.43 17.97 -4.45
C ALA A 29 14.97 18.02 -3.96
N TYR A 30 14.29 19.16 -4.14
CA TYR A 30 12.87 19.29 -3.80
C TYR A 30 11.99 18.44 -4.72
N ASP A 31 12.26 18.40 -6.03
CA ASP A 31 11.53 17.56 -6.98
C ASP A 31 11.65 16.06 -6.63
N TYR A 32 12.84 15.63 -6.18
CA TYR A 32 13.06 14.28 -5.66
C TYR A 32 12.21 14.02 -4.41
N LEU A 33 12.31 14.90 -3.41
CA LEU A 33 11.58 14.78 -2.14
C LEU A 33 10.08 14.71 -2.36
N GLU A 34 9.53 15.58 -3.22
CA GLU A 34 8.13 15.52 -3.63
C GLU A 34 7.80 14.16 -4.27
N SER A 35 8.59 13.74 -5.27
CA SER A 35 8.35 12.51 -6.01
C SER A 35 8.38 11.26 -5.11
N ILE A 36 9.30 11.20 -4.15
CA ILE A 36 9.44 10.04 -3.26
C ILE A 36 8.37 10.04 -2.16
N GLN A 37 7.97 11.20 -1.65
CA GLN A 37 6.86 11.32 -0.71
C GLN A 37 5.53 10.95 -1.36
N VAL A 38 5.25 11.44 -2.57
CA VAL A 38 4.08 11.05 -3.37
C VAL A 38 4.06 9.54 -3.56
N ALA A 39 5.18 8.94 -3.98
CA ALA A 39 5.26 7.49 -4.17
C ALA A 39 4.99 6.72 -2.86
N THR A 40 5.55 7.16 -1.74
CA THR A 40 5.36 6.55 -0.41
C THR A 40 3.90 6.60 0.04
N ILE A 41 3.25 7.76 -0.07
CA ILE A 41 1.86 7.97 0.33
C ILE A 41 0.93 7.12 -0.54
N PHE A 42 1.09 7.18 -1.87
CA PHE A 42 0.18 6.49 -2.79
C PHE A 42 0.37 4.98 -2.82
N ALA A 43 1.59 4.47 -2.61
CA ALA A 43 1.81 3.04 -2.47
C ALA A 43 1.04 2.46 -1.26
N TYR A 44 1.13 3.11 -0.11
CA TYR A 44 0.35 2.69 1.06
C TYR A 44 -1.16 2.88 0.84
N LYS A 45 -1.56 4.00 0.21
CA LYS A 45 -2.97 4.27 -0.10
C LYS A 45 -3.59 3.22 -1.00
N ALA A 46 -2.84 2.67 -1.96
CA ALA A 46 -3.31 1.59 -2.82
C ALA A 46 -3.69 0.35 -2.01
N VAL A 47 -2.86 -0.04 -1.03
CA VAL A 47 -3.15 -1.17 -0.12
C VAL A 47 -4.38 -0.88 0.75
N GLU A 48 -4.48 0.33 1.29
CA GLU A 48 -5.66 0.72 2.10
C GLU A 48 -6.95 0.67 1.28
N SER A 49 -6.92 1.21 0.06
CA SER A 49 -8.06 1.19 -0.85
C SER A 49 -8.45 -0.24 -1.22
N PHE A 50 -7.46 -1.11 -1.47
CA PHE A 50 -7.69 -2.53 -1.73
C PHE A 50 -8.38 -3.21 -0.54
N CYS A 51 -7.91 -2.99 0.69
CA CYS A 51 -8.55 -3.53 1.89
C CYS A 51 -10.02 -3.12 1.98
N ASN A 52 -10.30 -1.82 1.85
CA ASN A 52 -11.66 -1.30 1.97
C ASN A 52 -12.60 -1.83 0.87
N ALA A 53 -12.09 -2.05 -0.34
CA ALA A 53 -12.85 -2.65 -1.44
C ALA A 53 -13.17 -4.13 -1.20
N VAL A 54 -12.21 -4.89 -0.67
CA VAL A 54 -12.33 -6.34 -0.43
C VAL A 54 -13.23 -6.66 0.76
N ILE A 55 -13.29 -5.80 1.78
CA ILE A 55 -14.09 -6.04 2.98
C ILE A 55 -15.59 -5.87 2.67
N PRO A 56 -16.42 -6.92 2.81
CA PRO A 56 -17.86 -6.83 2.57
C PRO A 56 -18.57 -5.92 3.59
N ASP A 57 -19.66 -5.27 3.18
CA ASP A 57 -20.47 -4.40 4.05
C ASP A 57 -21.04 -5.14 5.27
N THR A 58 -21.31 -6.44 5.11
CA THR A 58 -21.85 -7.31 6.17
C THR A 58 -20.77 -7.85 7.11
N TYR A 59 -19.49 -7.59 6.84
CA TYR A 59 -18.40 -8.13 7.66
C TYR A 59 -18.29 -7.39 9.01
N THR A 60 -18.18 -8.16 10.09
CA THR A 60 -17.93 -7.63 11.44
C THR A 60 -16.60 -8.15 11.96
N TYR A 61 -15.67 -7.25 12.26
CA TYR A 61 -14.39 -7.60 12.86
C TYR A 61 -14.52 -7.66 14.38
N LYS A 62 -14.12 -8.80 14.96
CA LYS A 62 -14.09 -9.01 16.42
C LYS A 62 -12.66 -8.90 16.91
N LYS A 63 -12.38 -7.88 17.72
CA LYS A 63 -11.07 -7.66 18.35
C LYS A 63 -11.15 -7.93 19.84
N THR A 64 -10.48 -8.99 20.28
CA THR A 64 -10.44 -9.36 21.71
C THR A 64 -9.16 -8.81 22.34
N THR A 65 -9.31 -8.00 23.38
CA THR A 65 -8.23 -7.58 24.27
C THR A 65 -8.35 -8.30 25.61
N SER A 66 -7.37 -8.12 26.50
CA SER A 66 -7.44 -8.67 27.86
C SER A 66 -8.58 -8.11 28.71
N ARG A 67 -9.18 -6.98 28.32
CA ARG A 67 -10.21 -6.27 29.09
C ARG A 67 -11.60 -6.32 28.47
N SER A 68 -11.68 -6.39 27.15
CA SER A 68 -12.95 -6.29 26.41
C SER A 68 -12.86 -7.00 25.06
N THR A 69 -14.03 -7.37 24.55
CA THR A 69 -14.21 -7.75 23.15
C THR A 69 -14.94 -6.62 22.45
N GLU A 70 -14.32 -6.08 21.40
CA GLU A 70 -14.87 -5.02 20.58
C GLU A 70 -15.31 -5.57 19.23
N HIS A 71 -16.42 -5.03 18.72
CA HIS A 71 -16.99 -5.38 17.43
C HIS A 71 -16.97 -4.14 16.54
N TYR A 72 -16.42 -4.28 15.34
CA TYR A 72 -16.28 -3.20 14.38
C TYR A 72 -17.08 -3.55 13.10
N SER A 73 -18.04 -2.68 12.73
CA SER A 73 -18.69 -2.71 11.41
C SER A 73 -17.70 -2.32 10.30
N LYS A 74 -18.09 -2.46 9.03
CA LYS A 74 -17.24 -2.02 7.90
C LYS A 74 -16.79 -0.57 8.04
N GLU A 75 -17.70 0.36 8.32
CA GLU A 75 -17.37 1.79 8.43
C GLU A 75 -16.39 2.05 9.58
N GLN A 76 -16.53 1.30 10.67
CA GLN A 76 -15.62 1.38 11.81
C GLN A 76 -14.26 0.75 11.50
N ILE A 77 -14.23 -0.36 10.74
CA ILE A 77 -12.99 -0.97 10.26
C ILE A 77 -12.24 0.01 9.37
N GLU A 78 -12.92 0.63 8.41
CA GLU A 78 -12.31 1.59 7.48
C GLU A 78 -11.65 2.75 8.21
N ARG A 79 -12.29 3.25 9.28
CA ARG A 79 -11.87 4.45 10.02
C ARG A 79 -10.88 4.21 11.15
N TRP A 80 -11.01 3.10 11.87
CA TRP A 80 -10.31 2.89 13.15
C TRP A 80 -9.29 1.77 13.14
N ILE A 81 -9.39 0.83 12.19
CA ILE A 81 -8.45 -0.28 12.10
C ILE A 81 -7.32 0.10 11.13
N SER A 82 -6.08 -0.08 11.58
CA SER A 82 -4.91 0.21 10.74
C SER A 82 -4.87 -0.70 9.51
N THR A 83 -4.31 -0.23 8.39
CA THR A 83 -4.19 -1.06 7.19
C THR A 83 -3.34 -2.30 7.44
N SER A 84 -2.27 -2.20 8.24
CA SER A 84 -1.49 -3.38 8.64
C SER A 84 -2.33 -4.43 9.37
N GLU A 85 -3.23 -4.02 10.25
CA GLU A 85 -4.13 -4.94 10.94
C GLU A 85 -5.19 -5.52 9.98
N LYS A 86 -5.72 -4.71 9.06
CA LYS A 86 -6.62 -5.20 8.00
C LYS A 86 -5.97 -6.33 7.21
N VAL A 87 -4.75 -6.13 6.69
CA VAL A 87 -4.06 -7.14 5.87
C VAL A 87 -3.60 -8.36 6.68
N ALA A 88 -3.26 -8.19 7.96
CA ALA A 88 -2.76 -9.30 8.78
C ALA A 88 -3.88 -10.16 9.39
N SER A 89 -5.02 -9.57 9.72
CA SER A 89 -6.03 -10.23 10.56
C SER A 89 -7.46 -10.22 10.00
N ILE A 90 -7.79 -9.32 9.08
CA ILE A 90 -9.14 -9.20 8.50
C ILE A 90 -9.23 -9.85 7.13
N LEU A 91 -8.31 -9.53 6.23
CA LEU A 91 -8.29 -10.05 4.86
C LEU A 91 -8.07 -11.57 4.80
N PRO A 92 -7.16 -12.19 5.57
CA PRO A 92 -6.89 -13.62 5.42
C PRO A 92 -8.12 -14.51 5.68
N PRO A 93 -8.95 -14.27 6.71
CA PRO A 93 -10.23 -14.97 6.86
C PRO A 93 -11.24 -14.73 5.73
N ILE A 94 -11.32 -13.51 5.20
CA ILE A 94 -12.25 -13.14 4.11
C ILE A 94 -11.86 -13.86 2.81
N LEU A 95 -10.57 -13.82 2.47
CA LEU A 95 -10.01 -14.38 1.24
C LEU A 95 -9.61 -15.86 1.38
N LYS A 96 -9.71 -16.42 2.59
CA LYS A 96 -9.33 -17.81 2.94
C LYS A 96 -7.88 -18.14 2.57
N CYS A 97 -6.95 -17.27 2.98
CA CYS A 97 -5.52 -17.43 2.70
C CYS A 97 -4.65 -17.32 3.94
N SER A 98 -3.35 -17.59 3.75
CA SER A 98 -2.35 -17.37 4.80
C SER A 98 -2.12 -15.87 5.06
N PRO A 99 -1.90 -15.47 6.31
CA PRO A 99 -1.49 -14.10 6.64
C PRO A 99 -0.14 -13.73 6.01
N PRO A 100 0.08 -12.47 5.59
CA PRO A 100 1.31 -12.05 4.94
C PRO A 100 2.48 -11.85 5.92
N GLN A 101 2.29 -12.07 7.23
CA GLN A 101 3.30 -11.73 8.25
C GLN A 101 4.58 -12.58 8.18
N SER A 102 4.53 -13.75 7.55
CA SER A 102 5.69 -14.60 7.30
C SER A 102 6.43 -14.24 6.01
N GLU A 103 5.87 -13.36 5.18
CA GLU A 103 6.47 -12.98 3.91
C GLU A 103 7.66 -12.04 4.10
N ASN A 104 8.66 -12.16 3.22
CA ASN A 104 9.90 -11.39 3.29
C ASN A 104 9.69 -9.87 3.16
N PHE A 105 8.62 -9.43 2.49
CA PHE A 105 8.28 -8.02 2.32
C PHE A 105 7.56 -7.41 3.54
N TRP A 106 7.15 -8.22 4.53
CA TRP A 106 6.28 -7.76 5.62
C TRP A 106 6.92 -6.65 6.46
N SER A 107 8.20 -6.79 6.83
CA SER A 107 8.93 -5.77 7.59
C SER A 107 9.09 -4.46 6.81
N ASP A 108 9.26 -4.56 5.49
CA ASP A 108 9.37 -3.40 4.61
C ASP A 108 8.01 -2.70 4.48
N PHE A 109 6.91 -3.44 4.46
CA PHE A 109 5.55 -2.87 4.48
C PHE A 109 5.24 -2.16 5.81
N LYS A 110 5.68 -2.73 6.94
CA LYS A 110 5.58 -2.05 8.24
C LYS A 110 6.42 -0.77 8.28
N SER A 111 7.59 -0.76 7.64
CA SER A 111 8.42 0.43 7.49
C SER A 111 7.75 1.47 6.58
N LEU A 112 7.12 1.05 5.48
CA LEU A 112 6.31 1.92 4.62
C LEU A 112 5.18 2.60 5.40
N GLU A 113 4.45 1.84 6.22
CA GLU A 113 3.38 2.39 7.07
C GLU A 113 3.92 3.46 8.03
N ARG A 114 5.04 3.18 8.72
CA ARG A 114 5.68 4.13 9.62
C ARG A 114 6.09 5.38 8.87
N LEU A 115 6.85 5.24 7.78
CA LEU A 115 7.38 6.37 7.03
C LEU A 115 6.24 7.23 6.47
N ARG A 116 5.18 6.62 5.93
CA ARG A 116 3.97 7.33 5.52
C ARG A 116 3.36 8.14 6.67
N ASN A 117 3.23 7.56 7.85
CA ASN A 117 2.68 8.27 9.01
C ASN A 117 3.53 9.47 9.42
N GLU A 118 4.86 9.35 9.38
CA GLU A 118 5.78 10.45 9.67
C GLU A 118 5.71 11.57 8.60
N ILE A 119 5.50 11.23 7.33
CA ILE A 119 5.28 12.21 6.25
C ILE A 119 3.96 12.97 6.45
N ILE A 120 2.87 12.28 6.83
CA ILE A 120 1.54 12.91 6.99
C ILE A 120 1.43 13.70 8.29
N HIS A 121 2.01 13.20 9.37
CA HIS A 121 1.94 13.79 10.70
C HIS A 121 3.27 14.41 11.11
N SER A 122 3.95 15.07 10.16
CA SER A 122 5.31 15.57 10.34
C SER A 122 5.49 16.34 11.64
N LYS A 123 6.28 15.75 12.54
CA LYS A 123 6.73 16.41 13.78
C LYS A 123 8.07 17.07 13.53
N SER A 124 8.25 18.28 14.03
CA SER A 124 9.50 19.03 13.88
C SER A 124 10.70 18.36 14.55
N SER A 125 10.48 17.47 15.53
CA SER A 125 11.55 16.81 16.27
C SER A 125 12.35 15.78 15.45
N ASN A 126 11.82 15.31 14.32
CA ASN A 126 12.38 14.18 13.56
C ASN A 126 12.67 14.51 12.09
N THR A 127 12.63 15.78 11.71
CA THR A 127 12.69 16.20 10.29
C THR A 127 13.97 15.72 9.60
N ASP A 128 15.13 15.86 10.23
CA ASP A 128 16.42 15.47 9.63
C ASP A 128 16.51 13.95 9.38
N ALA A 129 16.08 13.14 10.35
CA ALA A 129 16.07 11.69 10.23
C ALA A 129 15.11 11.20 9.13
N ILE A 130 13.95 11.85 8.98
CA ILE A 130 13.01 11.52 7.90
C ILE A 130 13.60 11.89 6.55
N LEU A 131 14.24 13.06 6.43
CA LEU A 131 14.89 13.46 5.18
C LEU A 131 16.00 12.48 4.80
N GLU A 132 16.88 12.12 5.74
CA GLU A 132 17.93 11.12 5.52
C GLU A 132 17.34 9.79 5.03
N GLU A 133 16.27 9.32 5.67
CA GLU A 133 15.57 8.10 5.28
C GLU A 133 14.96 8.19 3.87
N LEU A 134 14.36 9.31 3.50
CA LEU A 134 13.80 9.53 2.16
C LEU A 134 14.86 9.52 1.06
N PHE A 135 16.11 9.87 1.37
CA PHE A 135 17.23 9.74 0.44
C PHE A 135 17.85 8.35 0.42
N ALA A 136 17.58 7.49 1.41
CA ALA A 136 18.19 6.18 1.51
C ALA A 136 17.63 5.18 0.47
N GLU A 137 18.49 4.31 -0.08
CA GLU A 137 18.10 3.30 -1.08
C GLU A 137 17.00 2.34 -0.61
N HIS A 138 16.93 2.07 0.70
CA HIS A 138 15.96 1.14 1.24
C HIS A 138 14.51 1.66 1.15
N VAL A 139 14.28 2.97 0.97
CA VAL A 139 12.93 3.53 0.79
C VAL A 139 12.23 2.92 -0.43
N TYR A 140 12.98 2.58 -1.48
CA TYR A 140 12.42 1.94 -2.66
C TYR A 140 11.86 0.55 -2.33
N ARG A 141 12.52 -0.20 -1.44
CA ARG A 141 12.01 -1.51 -0.97
C ARG A 141 10.73 -1.36 -0.17
N TYR A 142 10.62 -0.31 0.65
CA TYR A 142 9.38 0.00 1.37
C TYR A 142 8.24 0.25 0.40
N ILE A 143 8.45 1.08 -0.63
CA ILE A 143 7.41 1.36 -1.63
C ILE A 143 7.05 0.08 -2.42
N GLN A 144 8.05 -0.73 -2.79
CA GLN A 144 7.82 -2.00 -3.51
C GLN A 144 7.10 -3.05 -2.67
N SER A 145 7.25 -3.04 -1.34
CA SER A 145 6.56 -3.99 -0.46
C SER A 145 5.03 -3.86 -0.54
N ALA A 146 4.50 -2.68 -0.88
CA ALA A 146 3.06 -2.51 -1.14
C ALA A 146 2.60 -3.31 -2.36
N MET A 147 3.41 -3.33 -3.43
CA MET A 147 3.11 -4.12 -4.63
C MET A 147 3.17 -5.61 -4.32
N ALA A 148 4.23 -6.07 -3.63
CA ALA A 148 4.36 -7.46 -3.22
C ALA A 148 3.18 -7.93 -2.34
N LEU A 149 2.72 -7.07 -1.42
CA LEU A 149 1.55 -7.35 -0.59
C LEU A 149 0.24 -7.44 -1.39
N LEU A 150 0.06 -6.57 -2.39
CA LEU A 150 -1.11 -6.66 -3.28
C LEU A 150 -1.05 -7.94 -4.12
N GLU A 151 0.11 -8.28 -4.68
CA GLU A 151 0.32 -9.51 -5.45
C GLU A 151 0.05 -10.77 -4.62
N HIS A 152 0.47 -10.79 -3.35
CA HIS A 152 0.16 -11.87 -2.40
C HIS A 152 -1.33 -12.18 -2.37
N PHE A 153 -2.18 -11.15 -2.24
CA PHE A 153 -3.63 -11.35 -2.20
C PHE A 153 -4.27 -11.59 -3.57
N ILE A 154 -3.82 -10.87 -4.60
CA ILE A 154 -4.40 -10.98 -5.95
C ILE A 154 -4.12 -12.36 -6.55
N SER A 155 -2.97 -12.96 -6.23
CA SER A 155 -2.61 -14.30 -6.72
C SER A 155 -3.55 -15.42 -6.25
N ILE A 156 -4.32 -15.21 -5.17
CA ILE A 156 -5.27 -16.19 -4.62
C ILE A 156 -6.44 -16.42 -5.57
N ASP A 157 -7.01 -15.32 -6.10
CA ASP A 157 -8.06 -15.36 -7.11
C ASP A 157 -7.84 -14.20 -8.09
N PRO A 158 -6.99 -14.40 -9.11
CA PRO A 158 -6.68 -13.34 -10.06
C PRO A 158 -7.90 -12.88 -10.87
N SER A 159 -9.00 -13.65 -10.86
CA SER A 159 -10.24 -13.32 -11.56
C SER A 159 -11.29 -12.65 -10.69
N ASN A 160 -10.95 -12.30 -9.44
CA ASN A 160 -11.91 -11.68 -8.54
C ASN A 160 -12.35 -10.31 -9.08
N PRO A 161 -13.66 -10.05 -9.24
CA PRO A 161 -14.16 -8.82 -9.84
C PRO A 161 -13.88 -7.56 -9.02
N ILE A 162 -13.55 -7.71 -7.74
CA ILE A 162 -13.20 -6.60 -6.84
C ILE A 162 -11.73 -6.17 -7.03
N PHE A 163 -10.89 -7.07 -7.53
CA PHE A 163 -9.46 -6.79 -7.67
C PHE A 163 -9.22 -5.83 -8.85
N PRO A 164 -8.22 -4.94 -8.74
CA PRO A 164 -7.92 -3.98 -9.80
C PRO A 164 -7.52 -4.71 -11.09
N LEU A 165 -8.32 -4.54 -12.15
CA LEU A 165 -8.07 -5.14 -13.46
C LEU A 165 -6.78 -4.59 -14.08
N GLY A 166 -5.97 -5.49 -14.65
CA GLY A 166 -4.70 -5.15 -15.28
C GLY A 166 -3.55 -4.90 -14.31
N PHE A 167 -3.77 -5.13 -13.01
CA PHE A 167 -2.72 -5.10 -11.99
C PHE A 167 -2.18 -6.53 -11.73
N GLY A 168 -0.86 -6.69 -11.78
CA GLY A 168 -0.19 -7.97 -11.52
C GLY A 168 -0.73 -9.11 -12.37
N MET A 169 -1.11 -10.22 -11.72
CA MET A 169 -1.65 -11.42 -12.36
C MET A 169 -3.16 -11.36 -12.63
N SER A 170 -3.84 -10.25 -12.34
CA SER A 170 -5.30 -10.16 -12.50
C SER A 170 -5.76 -10.47 -13.92
N MET A 171 -6.85 -11.24 -14.05
CA MET A 171 -7.37 -11.74 -15.32
C MET A 171 -8.87 -11.46 -15.45
N VAL A 172 -9.29 -11.12 -16.67
CA VAL A 172 -10.71 -11.05 -17.00
C VAL A 172 -11.22 -12.47 -17.25
N ARG A 173 -12.15 -12.95 -16.42
CA ARG A 173 -12.83 -14.23 -16.65
C ARG A 173 -13.88 -14.06 -17.74
N VAL A 174 -13.64 -14.68 -18.90
CA VAL A 174 -14.65 -14.76 -19.97
C VAL A 174 -15.58 -15.94 -19.66
N LEU A 175 -16.87 -15.65 -19.49
CA LEU A 175 -17.91 -16.67 -19.33
C LEU A 175 -18.73 -16.73 -20.62
N ASN A 176 -18.77 -17.90 -21.26
CA ASN A 176 -19.76 -18.17 -22.29
C ASN A 176 -21.04 -18.63 -21.63
N VAL A 177 -22.13 -17.91 -21.87
CA VAL A 177 -23.46 -18.29 -21.41
C VAL A 177 -24.42 -18.37 -22.57
N GLU A 178 -25.28 -19.38 -22.52
CA GLU A 178 -26.33 -19.57 -23.53
C GLU A 178 -27.37 -18.44 -23.45
N LYS A 179 -27.64 -17.91 -22.26
CA LYS A 179 -28.50 -16.75 -22.01
C LYS A 179 -27.91 -15.83 -20.95
N ALA A 180 -27.94 -14.51 -21.20
CA ALA A 180 -27.41 -13.51 -20.27
C ALA A 180 -28.14 -13.48 -18.91
N GLU A 181 -29.42 -13.88 -18.91
CA GLU A 181 -30.32 -13.93 -17.74
C GLU A 181 -29.80 -14.85 -16.62
N ASP A 182 -29.11 -15.93 -16.99
CA ASP A 182 -28.64 -16.97 -16.06
C ASP A 182 -27.52 -16.49 -15.12
N ILE A 183 -26.81 -15.43 -15.52
CA ILE A 183 -25.78 -14.76 -14.69
C ILE A 183 -26.39 -13.57 -13.96
N LEU A 184 -27.14 -12.71 -14.65
CA LEU A 184 -27.65 -11.46 -14.07
C LEU A 184 -28.63 -11.70 -12.90
N GLY A 185 -29.40 -12.80 -12.93
CA GLY A 185 -30.30 -13.17 -11.83
C GLY A 185 -29.61 -13.56 -10.52
N LYS A 186 -28.30 -13.84 -10.53
CA LYS A 186 -27.53 -14.26 -9.34
C LYS A 186 -26.74 -13.12 -8.67
N ILE A 187 -26.65 -11.95 -9.31
CA ILE A 187 -25.90 -10.79 -8.80
C ILE A 187 -26.82 -9.85 -7.98
N GLY A 188 -28.13 -10.13 -7.94
CA GLY A 188 -29.14 -9.31 -7.25
C GLY A 188 -29.73 -9.95 -5.98
N GLY A 189 -29.05 -10.91 -5.34
CA GLY A 189 -29.52 -11.61 -4.14
C GLY A 189 -28.54 -11.56 -2.99
#